data_AF-A0A1B7WGS5-F1
#
_entry.id   AF-A0A1B7WGS5-F1
#
_cell.length_a   1.000
_cell.length_b   1.000
_cell.length_c   1.000
_cell.angle_alpha   90.00
_cell.angle_beta   90.00
_cell.angle_gamma   90.00
#
_symmetry.space_group_name_H-M   'P 1'
#
loop_
_entity.id
_entity.type
_entity.pdbx_description
1 polymer ?
#
loop_
_entity_poly.entity_id
_entity_poly.type
_entity_poly.pdbx_seq_one_letter_code
_entity_poly.pdbx_strand_id
1 'polypeptide(L)' 'MQTINSQLTKKELRRVLLQKRQSMTLLEWQEKSDRLTTNIQNSVIFNQAKTILAFFSFRQEPDISSLYTNT' A
#
# COMPACT_ATOMS: atom_id res chain seq x y z
N MET A 1 -18.75 6.74 -4.99
CA MET A 1 -17.45 6.48 -5.64
C MET A 1 -16.85 7.82 -6.05
N GLN A 2 -15.63 8.16 -5.63
CA GLN A 2 -15.02 9.44 -6.05
C GLN A 2 -14.61 9.35 -7.52
N THR A 3 -15.29 10.12 -8.37
CA THR A 3 -14.97 10.29 -9.78
C THR A 3 -13.59 10.94 -9.89
N ILE A 4 -12.57 10.19 -10.34
CA ILE A 4 -11.26 10.77 -10.61
C ILE A 4 -11.39 11.57 -11.89
N ASN A 5 -11.55 12.90 -11.76
CA ASN A 5 -11.59 13.83 -12.88
C ASN A 5 -10.30 13.66 -13.71
N SER A 6 -10.43 13.25 -14.98
CA SER A 6 -9.31 13.02 -15.90
C SER A 6 -8.55 14.30 -16.30
N GLN A 7 -8.87 15.44 -15.68
CA GLN A 7 -8.32 16.76 -15.98
C GLN A 7 -7.18 17.20 -15.04
N LEU A 8 -6.90 16.47 -13.95
CA LEU A 8 -5.83 16.85 -13.03
C LEU A 8 -4.46 16.51 -13.61
N THR A 9 -3.52 17.46 -13.51
CA THR A 9 -2.11 17.19 -13.81
C THR A 9 -1.54 16.16 -12.83
N LYS A 10 -0.45 15.46 -13.22
CA LYS A 10 0.22 14.46 -12.35
C LYS A 10 0.58 15.02 -10.98
N LYS A 11 0.97 16.30 -10.90
CA LYS A 11 1.31 17.00 -9.65
C LYS A 11 0.08 17.17 -8.75
N GLU A 12 -1.03 17.62 -9.33
CA GLU A 12 -2.29 17.84 -8.60
C GLU A 12 -2.88 16.52 -8.11
N LEU A 13 -2.93 15.51 -8.99
CA LEU A 13 -3.42 14.19 -8.64
C LEU A 13 -2.59 13.57 -7.49
N ARG A 14 -1.26 13.70 -7.54
CA ARG A 14 -0.39 13.23 -6.46
C ARG A 14 -0.72 13.91 -5.13
N ARG A 15 -0.95 15.23 -5.13
CA ARG A 15 -1.33 15.96 -3.92
C ARG A 15 -2.64 15.42 -3.33
N VAL A 16 -3.67 15.25 -4.17
CA VAL A 16 -4.98 14.74 -3.74
C VAL A 16 -4.86 13.34 -3.15
N LEU A 17 -4.15 12.43 -3.82
CA LEU A 17 -3.99 11.05 -3.36
C LEU A 17 -3.17 10.95 -2.06
N LEU A 18 -2.12 11.76 -1.91
CA LEU A 18 -1.33 11.80 -0.68
C LEU A 18 -2.16 12.33 0.50
N GLN A 19 -2.93 13.39 0.29
CA GLN A 19 -3.84 13.92 1.32
C GLN A 19 -4.88 12.89 1.74
N LYS A 20 -5.51 12.22 0.76
CA LYS A 20 -6.48 11.16 1.02
C LYS A 20 -5.89 9.97 1.77
N ARG A 21 -4.63 9.61 1.47
CA ARG A 21 -3.94 8.54 2.19
C ARG A 21 -3.69 8.94 3.64
N GLN A 22 -3.19 10.14 3.87
CA GLN A 22 -2.86 10.66 5.21
C GLN A 22 -4.08 10.93 6.09
N SER A 23 -5.26 11.11 5.49
CA SER A 23 -6.52 11.29 6.23
C SER A 23 -7.11 9.99 6.76
N MET A 24 -6.50 8.83 6.44
CA MET A 24 -6.97 7.54 6.93
C MET A 24 -6.67 7.40 8.43
N THR A 25 -7.59 6.79 9.17
CA THR A 25 -7.30 6.49 10.58
C THR A 25 -6.23 5.40 10.68
N LEU A 26 -5.53 5.35 11.81
CA LEU A 26 -4.51 4.32 12.05
C LEU A 26 -5.09 2.90 11.92
N LEU A 27 -6.30 2.69 12.44
CA LEU A 27 -6.99 1.40 12.40
C LEU A 27 -7.33 0.99 10.97
N GLU A 28 -7.98 1.87 10.19
CA GLU A 28 -8.32 1.59 8.80
C GLU A 28 -7.07 1.33 7.95
N TRP A 29 -5.98 2.05 8.23
CA TRP A 29 -4.71 1.88 7.56
C TRP A 29 -4.06 0.53 7.89
N GLN A 30 -4.08 0.12 9.16
CA GLN A 30 -3.59 -1.20 9.60
C GLN A 30 -4.39 -2.34 8.97
N GLU A 31 -5.72 -2.32 9.09
CA GLU A 31 -6.60 -3.36 8.53
C GLU A 31 -6.39 -3.55 7.02
N LYS A 32 -6.23 -2.44 6.29
CA LYS A 32 -5.96 -2.50 4.84
C LYS A 32 -4.56 -3.02 4.53
N SER A 33 -3.58 -2.66 5.34
CA SER A 33 -2.20 -3.14 5.19
C SER A 33 -2.13 -4.65 5.44
N ASP A 34 -2.72 -5.13 6.53
CA ASP A 34 -2.77 -6.55 6.89
C ASP A 34 -3.45 -7.39 5.81
N ARG A 35 -4.56 -6.88 5.25
CA ARG A 35 -5.26 -7.56 4.15
C ARG A 35 -4.41 -7.61 2.88
N LEU A 36 -3.65 -6.55 2.58
CA LEU A 36 -2.73 -6.53 1.44
C LEU A 36 -1.60 -7.53 1.63
N THR A 37 -0.95 -7.55 2.79
CA THR A 37 0.16 -8.47 3.07
C THR A 37 -0.31 -9.91 3.06
N THR A 38 -1.50 -10.21 3.60
CA THR A 38 -2.11 -11.55 3.53
C THR A 38 -2.30 -12.01 2.09
N ASN A 39 -2.81 -11.14 1.22
CA ASN A 39 -3.00 -11.48 -0.19
C ASN A 39 -1.65 -11.69 -0.91
N ILE A 40 -0.63 -10.91 -0.57
CA ILE A 40 0.72 -11.06 -1.11
C ILE A 40 1.34 -12.39 -0.65
N GLN A 41 1.25 -12.71 0.64
CA GLN A 41 1.74 -13.97 1.20
C GLN A 41 1.06 -15.20 0.57
N ASN A 42 -0.21 -15.10 0.21
CA ASN A 42 -0.94 -16.17 -0.47
C ASN A 42 -0.69 -16.23 -1.99
N SER A 43 0.06 -15.28 -2.56
CA SER A 43 0.33 -15.24 -4.00
C SER A 43 1.41 -16.25 -4.39
N VAL A 44 1.16 -17.01 -5.46
CA VAL A 44 2.14 -17.95 -6.02
C VAL A 44 3.43 -17.23 -6.43
N ILE A 45 3.33 -16.03 -7.01
CA ILE A 45 4.50 -15.26 -7.46
C ILE A 45 5.38 -14.87 -6.28
N PHE A 46 4.79 -14.49 -5.15
CA PHE A 46 5.53 -14.12 -3.95
C PHE A 46 6.24 -15.35 -3.37
N ASN A 47 5.53 -16.48 -3.24
CA ASN A 47 6.10 -17.71 -2.67
C ASN A 47 7.19 -18.36 -3.55
N GLN A 48 7.14 -18.18 -4.87
CA GLN A 48 8.13 -18.74 -5.79
C GLN A 48 9.32 -17.81 -6.06
N ALA A 49 9.23 -16.54 -5.66
CA ALA A 49 10.31 -15.59 -5.87
C ALA A 49 11.52 -15.91 -4.98
N LYS A 50 12.71 -15.98 -5.59
CA LYS A 50 13.98 -16.15 -4.86
C LYS A 50 14.57 -14.84 -4.36
N THR A 51 14.15 -13.72 -4.95
CA THR A 51 14.63 -12.39 -4.61
C THR A 51 13.50 -11.41 -4.85
N ILE A 52 13.19 -10.62 -3.81
CA ILE A 52 12.12 -9.64 -3.83
C ILE A 52 12.75 -8.29 -3.51
N LEU A 53 12.55 -7.31 -4.40
CA LEU A 53 12.85 -5.92 -4.11
C LEU A 53 11.65 -5.30 -3.40
N ALA A 54 11.90 -4.75 -2.22
CA ALA A 54 10.87 -4.17 -1.37
C ALA A 54 11.30 -2.79 -0.84
N PHE A 55 10.36 -2.07 -0.24
CA PHE A 55 10.54 -0.71 0.26
C PHE A 55 10.13 -0.63 1.73
N PHE A 56 10.80 0.20 2.51
CA PHE A 56 10.32 0.51 3.86
C PHE A 56 9.17 1.51 3.78
N SER A 57 8.01 1.12 4.31
CA SER A 57 6.80 1.94 4.27
C SER A 57 6.98 3.24 5.05
N PHE A 58 6.52 4.36 4.48
CA PHE A 58 6.55 5.67 5.12
C PHE A 58 5.28 6.46 4.78
N ARG A 59 4.95 7.50 5.58
CA ARG A 59 3.79 8.40 5.34
C ARG A 59 2.46 7.67 5.08
N GLN A 60 2.14 6.68 5.93
CA GLN A 60 0.94 5.84 5.81
C GLN A 60 0.80 5.14 4.45
N GLU A 61 1.91 4.84 3.78
CA GLU A 61 1.94 3.78 2.77
C GLU A 61 1.55 2.43 3.39
N PRO A 62 1.03 1.46 2.60
CA PRO A 62 0.70 0.15 3.14
C PRO A 62 1.87 -0.42 3.94
N ASP A 63 1.61 -0.81 5.18
CA ASP A 63 2.63 -1.48 5.98
C ASP A 63 2.87 -2.86 5.39
N ILE A 64 4.10 -3.11 4.94
CA ILE A 64 4.52 -4.41 4.43
C ILE A 64 5.55 -5.08 5.35
N SER A 65 5.70 -4.58 6.58
CA SER A 65 6.73 -5.04 7.51
C SER A 65 6.63 -6.54 7.82
N SER A 66 5.40 -7.07 7.83
CA SER A 66 5.12 -8.50 8.02
C SER A 66 5.66 -9.40 6.91
N LEU A 67 6.00 -8.85 5.73
CA LEU A 67 6.59 -9.61 4.62
C LEU A 67 8.10 -9.80 4.76
N TYR A 68 8.77 -9.10 5.68
CA TYR A 68 10.23 -9.20 5.87
C TYR A 68 10.65 -10.35 6.77
N THR A 69 9.73 -10.91 7.55
CA THR A 69 10.02 -11.93 8.54
C THR A 69 9.54 -13.30 8.07
N ASN A 70 10.43 -14.29 8.07
CA ASN A 70 10.03 -15.70 8.06
C ASN A 70 9.74 -16.09 9.50
N THR A 71 8.47 -16.16 9.91
CA THR A 71 8.10 -16.99 11.06
C THR A 71 8.12 -18.46 10.66
#